data_AF-A0A328VF64-F1
#
_entry.id   AF-A0A328VF64-F1
#
_cell.length_a   1.000
_cell.length_b   1.000
_cell.length_c   1.000
_cell.angle_alpha   90.00
_cell.angle_beta   90.00
_cell.angle_gamma   90.00
#
_symmetry.space_group_name_H-M   'P 1'
#
loop_
_entity.id
_entity.type
_entity.pdbx_description
1 polymer ?
#
loop_
_entity_poly.entity_id
_entity_poly.type
_entity_poly.pdbx_seq_one_letter_code
_entity_poly.pdbx_strand_id
1 'polypeptide(L)'
;MLCLGAVVLGLLVMLSAAIYERGTHLDLVTVPGQVYPVQIGGSFDAFNTWETSTGPLPPKQSIPSHPGPYSVLGKPTITADFINKVLAAYHSPAAGKGQALYDYGVQYGIDPVYALAFFMHESTFGTQGVARETKSLGNIRCIPTRPCTSPDGHGFAVMYSWEDGFLQWYKLIRNLYVAQWGLVTIEQIIPKYAPAADHNDEQAYIQAVEHAVDTWRAGSIYVT
;
A
#
# COMPACT_ATOMS: atom_id res chain seq x y z
N MET A 1 8.86 -41.61 -17.70
CA MET A 1 7.75 -40.63 -17.66
C MET A 1 7.25 -40.54 -16.23
N LEU A 2 7.51 -39.40 -15.57
CA LEU A 2 6.60 -38.62 -14.70
C LEU A 2 7.45 -37.70 -13.82
N CYS A 3 7.28 -36.40 -14.04
CA CYS A 3 7.92 -35.30 -13.35
C CYS A 3 7.67 -35.35 -11.83
N LEU A 4 8.73 -35.53 -11.05
CA LEU A 4 8.83 -34.97 -9.70
C LEU A 4 9.66 -33.69 -9.80
N GLY A 5 8.99 -32.56 -10.03
CA GLY A 5 9.61 -31.24 -10.04
C GLY A 5 9.10 -30.41 -8.87
N ALA A 6 9.88 -30.42 -7.78
CA ALA A 6 9.95 -29.42 -6.72
C ALA A 6 8.65 -28.94 -6.03
N VAL A 7 8.27 -29.63 -4.96
CA VAL A 7 7.48 -29.08 -3.85
C VAL A 7 8.35 -29.15 -2.60
N VAL A 8 9.24 -28.18 -2.37
CA VAL A 8 9.90 -27.85 -1.09
C VAL A 8 10.56 -26.47 -1.33
N LEU A 9 10.12 -25.35 -0.74
CA LEU A 9 10.36 -24.99 0.66
C LEU A 9 9.28 -23.98 1.10
N GLY A 10 8.21 -24.48 1.72
CA GLY A 10 7.35 -23.64 2.55
C GLY A 10 8.04 -23.45 3.89
N LEU A 11 8.24 -22.19 4.31
CA LEU A 11 8.39 -21.76 5.70
C LEU A 11 8.26 -20.23 5.76
N LEU A 12 7.17 -19.79 6.42
CA LEU A 12 7.01 -18.53 7.16
C LEU A 12 6.87 -17.22 6.36
N VAL A 13 5.68 -16.95 5.84
CA VAL A 13 5.06 -15.61 5.96
C VAL A 13 3.59 -15.80 6.36
N MET A 14 3.37 -16.36 7.53
CA MET A 14 2.09 -16.31 8.23
C MET A 14 2.41 -15.91 9.67
N LEU A 15 1.59 -14.99 10.21
CA LEU A 15 1.75 -14.21 11.45
C LEU A 15 2.42 -12.86 11.15
N SER A 16 1.64 -11.83 10.85
CA SER A 16 1.11 -11.00 11.94
C SER A 16 -0.35 -10.57 11.74
N ALA A 17 -1.27 -11.53 11.70
CA ALA A 17 -2.59 -11.30 12.33
C ALA A 17 -2.49 -11.65 13.82
N ALA A 18 -1.45 -11.15 14.50
CA ALA A 18 -1.39 -11.18 15.95
C ALA A 18 -2.30 -10.05 16.43
N ILE A 19 -3.51 -10.45 16.81
CA ILE A 19 -4.38 -9.71 17.72
C ILE A 19 -3.54 -9.45 18.98
N TYR A 20 -2.91 -8.29 19.12
CA TYR A 20 -2.36 -7.80 20.38
C TYR A 20 -2.14 -6.28 20.30
N GLU A 21 -2.58 -5.59 21.34
CA GLU A 21 -2.75 -4.13 21.45
C GLU A 21 -1.65 -3.30 20.74
N ARG A 22 -2.00 -2.61 19.64
CA ARG A 22 -1.09 -1.57 19.08
C ARG A 22 -1.12 -0.36 20.02
N GLY A 23 0.07 0.01 20.51
CA GLY A 23 0.28 1.18 21.35
C GLY A 23 -0.09 2.47 20.63
N THR A 24 -0.50 3.47 21.41
CA THR A 24 -1.12 4.75 21.04
C THR A 24 -0.17 5.78 20.40
N HIS A 25 0.64 5.41 19.41
CA HIS A 25 1.53 6.35 18.70
C HIS A 25 1.03 6.68 17.28
N LEU A 26 -0.25 7.03 17.17
CA LEU A 26 -0.76 7.67 15.95
C LEU A 26 -0.34 9.15 16.00
N ASP A 27 0.39 9.62 14.99
CA ASP A 27 0.64 11.05 14.83
C ASP A 27 -0.72 11.77 14.68
N LEU A 28 -1.03 12.64 15.64
CA LEU A 28 -2.31 13.32 15.71
C LEU A 28 -2.29 14.54 14.79
N VAL A 29 -3.23 14.61 13.84
CA VAL A 29 -3.48 15.84 13.10
C VAL A 29 -4.65 16.57 13.75
N THR A 30 -4.39 17.76 14.26
CA THR A 30 -5.40 18.65 14.85
C THR A 30 -6.06 19.50 13.75
N VAL A 31 -7.37 19.35 13.62
CA VAL A 31 -8.28 20.22 12.84
C VAL A 31 -9.02 21.11 13.84
N PRO A 32 -9.46 22.34 13.53
CA PRO A 32 -10.31 23.11 14.44
C PRO A 32 -11.56 22.31 14.87
N GLY A 33 -11.52 21.76 16.08
CA GLY A 33 -12.61 20.99 16.69
C GLY A 33 -12.55 19.46 16.51
N GLN A 34 -11.60 18.87 15.77
CA GLN A 34 -11.48 17.40 15.62
C GLN A 34 -10.02 16.91 15.57
N VAL A 35 -9.76 15.77 16.22
CA VAL A 35 -8.46 15.09 16.26
C VAL A 35 -8.57 13.82 15.44
N TYR A 36 -7.72 13.67 14.42
CA TYR A 36 -7.69 12.47 13.59
C TYR A 36 -6.43 11.66 13.88
N PRO A 37 -6.54 10.35 14.16
CA PRO A 37 -5.41 9.46 14.15
C PRO A 37 -5.01 9.24 12.69
N VAL A 38 -4.04 10.00 12.19
CA VAL A 38 -3.53 9.81 10.81
C VAL A 38 -2.36 8.84 10.88
N GLN A 39 -2.26 7.92 9.92
CA GLN A 39 -1.18 6.92 9.81
C GLN A 39 0.19 7.57 9.59
N ILE A 40 0.20 8.89 9.38
CA ILE A 40 1.20 9.60 8.62
C ILE A 40 1.19 10.98 9.23
N GLY A 41 2.15 11.24 10.12
CA GLY A 41 2.35 12.57 10.66
C GLY A 41 2.50 13.62 9.56
N GLY A 42 2.61 14.88 9.97
CA GLY A 42 2.66 16.03 9.06
C GLY A 42 1.67 17.11 9.47
N SER A 43 1.70 18.23 8.76
CA SER A 43 0.71 19.29 8.97
C SER A 43 -0.63 18.91 8.35
N PHE A 44 -1.72 19.42 8.92
CA PHE A 44 -3.05 19.35 8.29
C PHE A 44 -3.03 19.85 6.84
N ASP A 45 -2.24 20.88 6.56
CA ASP A 45 -2.09 21.39 5.20
C ASP A 45 -1.49 20.36 4.25
N ALA A 46 -0.45 19.63 4.66
CA ALA A 46 0.12 18.56 3.84
C ALA A 46 -0.92 17.46 3.60
N PHE A 47 -1.64 17.08 4.67
CA PHE A 47 -2.73 16.12 4.62
C PHE A 47 -3.82 16.53 3.60
N ASN A 48 -4.39 17.73 3.77
CA ASN A 48 -5.44 18.26 2.91
C ASN A 48 -4.96 18.42 1.46
N THR A 49 -3.69 18.77 1.26
CA THR A 49 -3.09 18.96 -0.06
C THR A 49 -3.04 17.66 -0.86
N TRP A 50 -2.57 16.56 -0.27
CA TRP A 50 -2.50 15.29 -1.00
C TRP A 50 -3.89 14.67 -1.16
N GLU A 51 -4.74 14.75 -0.14
CA GLU A 51 -6.06 14.13 -0.09
C GLU A 51 -7.04 14.79 -1.07
N THR A 52 -7.03 16.11 -1.24
CA THR A 52 -7.95 16.80 -2.17
C THR A 52 -7.42 16.89 -3.60
N SER A 53 -6.20 16.41 -3.86
CA SER A 53 -5.57 16.47 -5.19
C SER A 53 -6.34 15.69 -6.27
N THR A 54 -6.36 16.22 -7.49
CA THR A 54 -6.97 15.59 -8.68
C THR A 54 -5.94 14.85 -9.55
N GLY A 55 -4.67 14.84 -9.14
CA GLY A 55 -3.57 14.23 -9.86
C GLY A 55 -2.24 14.34 -9.12
N PRO A 56 -1.12 14.04 -9.80
CA PRO A 56 0.21 14.10 -9.19
C PRO A 56 0.63 15.54 -8.89
N LEU A 57 1.18 15.77 -7.71
CA LEU A 57 1.69 17.08 -7.31
C LEU A 57 3.15 17.27 -7.73
N PRO A 58 3.56 18.54 -8.01
CA PRO A 58 4.96 18.87 -8.18
C PRO A 58 5.73 18.56 -6.88
N PRO A 59 6.93 17.96 -6.96
CA PRO A 59 7.75 17.69 -5.78
C PRO A 59 8.19 18.99 -5.09
N LYS A 60 8.03 19.07 -3.77
CA LYS A 60 8.63 20.11 -2.92
C LYS A 60 10.08 19.79 -2.56
N GLN A 61 10.38 18.51 -2.43
CA GLN A 61 11.75 18.00 -2.26
C GLN A 61 12.29 17.54 -3.62
N SER A 62 13.60 17.70 -3.82
CA SER A 62 14.24 17.21 -5.05
C SER A 62 14.17 15.68 -5.11
N ILE A 63 13.58 15.15 -6.18
CA ILE A 63 13.61 13.71 -6.46
C ILE A 63 15.00 13.35 -7.02
N PRO A 64 15.71 12.37 -6.44
CA PRO A 64 16.99 11.92 -6.98
C PRO A 64 16.84 11.42 -8.42
N SER A 65 17.78 11.76 -9.30
CA SER A 65 17.82 11.25 -10.68
C SER A 65 18.10 9.75 -10.76
N HIS A 66 18.75 9.20 -9.72
CA HIS A 66 19.04 7.79 -9.53
C HIS A 66 18.57 7.40 -8.12
N PRO A 67 17.27 7.08 -7.94
CA PRO A 67 16.68 6.88 -6.62
C PRO A 67 17.16 5.62 -5.90
N GLY A 68 17.92 4.75 -6.56
CA GLY A 68 18.41 3.49 -5.99
C GLY A 68 17.51 2.29 -6.32
N PRO A 69 17.81 1.10 -5.75
CA PRO A 69 16.94 -0.07 -5.89
C PRO A 69 15.57 0.19 -5.26
N TYR A 70 14.57 -0.55 -5.70
CA TYR A 70 13.20 -0.51 -5.18
C TYR A 70 12.54 0.88 -5.07
N SER A 71 12.95 1.81 -5.93
CA SER A 71 12.21 3.06 -6.14
C SER A 71 10.79 2.76 -6.59
N VAL A 72 9.80 3.37 -5.92
CA VAL A 72 8.37 3.27 -6.33
C VAL A 72 8.11 4.04 -7.63
N LEU A 73 8.93 5.05 -7.92
CA LEU A 73 8.84 5.84 -9.13
C LEU A 73 9.37 5.06 -10.34
N GLY A 74 8.61 5.07 -11.42
CA GLY A 74 8.99 4.38 -12.65
C GLY A 74 7.82 4.16 -13.59
N LYS A 75 8.15 3.68 -14.80
CA LYS A 75 7.13 3.14 -15.71
C LYS A 75 6.66 1.79 -15.20
N PRO A 76 5.45 1.34 -15.57
CA PRO A 76 5.00 0.01 -15.19
C PRO A 76 5.92 -1.11 -15.66
N THR A 77 6.24 -2.03 -14.75
CA THR A 77 7.03 -3.23 -15.03
C THR A 77 6.16 -4.49 -15.17
N ILE A 78 4.88 -4.40 -14.80
CA ILE A 78 3.86 -5.45 -14.98
C ILE A 78 2.65 -4.90 -15.74
N THR A 79 1.89 -5.76 -16.41
CA THR A 79 0.70 -5.37 -17.18
C THR A 79 -0.59 -5.45 -16.34
N ALA A 80 -1.65 -4.76 -16.78
CA ALA A 80 -2.99 -4.89 -16.21
C ALA A 80 -3.50 -6.34 -16.21
N ASP A 81 -3.25 -7.09 -17.27
CA ASP A 81 -3.60 -8.51 -17.36
C ASP A 81 -2.84 -9.36 -16.34
N PHE A 82 -1.56 -9.06 -16.11
CA PHE A 82 -0.78 -9.75 -15.09
C PHE A 82 -1.34 -9.46 -13.68
N ILE A 83 -1.67 -8.21 -13.38
CA ILE A 83 -2.32 -7.82 -12.12
C ILE A 83 -3.63 -8.61 -11.94
N ASN A 84 -4.46 -8.70 -12.98
CA ASN A 84 -5.69 -9.48 -12.93
C ASN A 84 -5.45 -10.97 -12.67
N LYS A 85 -4.40 -11.56 -13.27
CA LYS A 85 -4.02 -12.96 -12.99
C LYS A 85 -3.64 -13.16 -11.52
N VAL A 86 -2.84 -12.25 -10.94
CA VAL A 86 -2.47 -12.31 -9.52
C VAL A 86 -3.72 -12.21 -8.64
N LEU A 87 -4.56 -11.18 -8.84
CA LEU A 87 -5.77 -10.99 -8.04
C LEU A 87 -6.74 -12.18 -8.14
N ALA A 88 -6.89 -12.77 -9.33
CA ALA A 88 -7.73 -13.95 -9.52
C ALA A 88 -7.16 -15.20 -8.83
N ALA A 89 -5.83 -15.40 -8.90
CA ALA A 89 -5.16 -16.55 -8.29
C ALA A 89 -5.31 -16.58 -6.75
N TYR A 90 -5.43 -15.41 -6.13
CA TYR A 90 -5.64 -15.26 -4.68
C TYR A 90 -7.12 -15.10 -4.28
N HIS A 91 -8.06 -15.31 -5.20
CA HIS A 91 -9.50 -15.12 -4.95
C HIS A 91 -9.85 -13.73 -4.38
N SER A 92 -9.14 -12.70 -4.84
CA SER A 92 -9.34 -11.34 -4.36
C SER A 92 -10.75 -10.83 -4.71
N PRO A 93 -11.46 -10.15 -3.79
CA PRO A 93 -12.68 -9.41 -4.12
C PRO A 93 -12.45 -8.25 -5.11
N ALA A 94 -11.19 -7.89 -5.39
CA ALA A 94 -10.80 -6.92 -6.41
C ALA A 94 -10.42 -7.57 -7.75
N ALA A 95 -10.66 -8.88 -7.94
CA ALA A 95 -10.41 -9.55 -9.21
C ALA A 95 -11.15 -8.84 -10.37
N GLY A 96 -10.46 -8.69 -11.50
CA GLY A 96 -10.95 -7.94 -12.66
C GLY A 96 -10.72 -6.42 -12.59
N LYS A 97 -10.16 -5.88 -11.50
CA LYS A 97 -9.87 -4.44 -11.34
C LYS A 97 -8.44 -4.05 -11.70
N GLY A 98 -7.65 -4.96 -12.25
CA GLY A 98 -6.23 -4.73 -12.55
C GLY A 98 -5.96 -3.57 -13.50
N GLN A 99 -6.88 -3.26 -14.41
CA GLN A 99 -6.76 -2.09 -15.31
C GLN A 99 -6.75 -0.77 -14.52
N ALA A 100 -7.65 -0.59 -13.57
CA ALA A 100 -7.69 0.63 -12.75
C ALA A 100 -6.41 0.79 -11.92
N LEU A 101 -5.94 -0.31 -11.30
CA LEU A 101 -4.69 -0.30 -10.52
C LEU A 101 -3.48 0.06 -11.40
N TYR A 102 -3.43 -0.45 -12.63
CA TYR A 102 -2.40 -0.12 -13.62
C TYR A 102 -2.47 1.35 -14.08
N ASP A 103 -3.66 1.82 -14.44
CA ASP A 103 -3.88 3.16 -14.98
C ASP A 103 -3.52 4.23 -13.96
N TYR A 104 -3.84 4.02 -12.68
CA TYR A 104 -3.39 4.92 -11.62
C TYR A 104 -1.87 4.89 -11.43
N GLY A 105 -1.21 3.74 -11.59
CA GLY A 105 0.25 3.66 -11.60
C GLY A 105 0.85 4.54 -12.71
N VAL A 106 0.32 4.43 -13.93
CA VAL A 106 0.70 5.30 -15.05
C VAL A 106 0.43 6.78 -14.73
N GLN A 107 -0.78 7.10 -14.25
CA GLN A 107 -1.17 8.48 -13.94
C GLN A 107 -0.27 9.12 -12.89
N TYR A 108 0.10 8.38 -11.84
CA TYR A 108 0.89 8.88 -10.72
C TYR A 108 2.40 8.69 -10.89
N GLY A 109 2.84 8.05 -11.98
CA GLY A 109 4.25 7.79 -12.24
C GLY A 109 4.86 6.80 -11.23
N ILE A 110 4.04 5.89 -10.72
CA ILE A 110 4.43 4.83 -9.79
C ILE A 110 4.28 3.50 -10.53
N ASP A 111 5.28 2.64 -10.42
CA ASP A 111 5.21 1.29 -10.96
C ASP A 111 4.14 0.48 -10.19
N PRO A 112 3.04 0.02 -10.83
CA PRO A 112 1.91 -0.62 -10.16
C PRO A 112 2.26 -1.92 -9.43
N VAL A 113 3.43 -2.50 -9.68
CA VAL A 113 3.93 -3.65 -8.92
C VAL A 113 4.02 -3.35 -7.41
N TYR A 114 4.36 -2.10 -7.02
CA TYR A 114 4.45 -1.73 -5.61
C TYR A 114 3.07 -1.60 -4.96
N ALA A 115 2.09 -1.02 -5.66
CA ALA A 115 0.71 -0.99 -5.18
C ALA A 115 0.19 -2.43 -4.96
N LEU A 116 0.44 -3.32 -5.92
CA LEU A 116 0.08 -4.73 -5.79
C LEU A 116 0.78 -5.42 -4.60
N ALA A 117 2.04 -5.06 -4.32
CA ALA A 117 2.83 -5.68 -3.25
C ALA A 117 2.35 -5.23 -1.87
N PHE A 118 2.06 -3.94 -1.71
CA PHE A 118 1.39 -3.42 -0.52
C PHE A 118 0.03 -4.10 -0.35
N PHE A 119 -0.76 -4.27 -1.42
CA PHE A 119 -2.07 -4.92 -1.31
C PHE A 119 -2.00 -6.35 -0.78
N MET A 120 -0.99 -7.10 -1.26
CA MET A 120 -0.70 -8.45 -0.78
C MET A 120 -0.36 -8.44 0.70
N HIS A 121 0.60 -7.61 1.10
CA HIS A 121 1.09 -7.53 2.47
C HIS A 121 -0.01 -7.11 3.46
N GLU A 122 -0.80 -6.10 3.09
CA GLU A 122 -1.78 -5.46 3.98
C GLU A 122 -3.02 -6.31 4.26
N SER A 123 -3.42 -7.16 3.32
CA SER A 123 -4.72 -7.84 3.43
C SER A 123 -4.88 -9.11 2.60
N THR A 124 -3.78 -9.63 2.03
CA THR A 124 -3.85 -10.71 1.03
C THR A 124 -4.85 -10.36 -0.06
N PHE A 125 -4.64 -9.19 -0.68
CA PHE A 125 -5.51 -8.65 -1.73
C PHE A 125 -6.97 -8.46 -1.31
N GLY A 126 -7.21 -8.01 -0.08
CA GLY A 126 -8.54 -7.69 0.41
C GLY A 126 -9.34 -8.88 0.95
N THR A 127 -8.74 -10.07 1.02
CA THR A 127 -9.41 -11.27 1.56
C THR A 127 -9.36 -11.35 3.08
N GLN A 128 -8.50 -10.54 3.72
CA GLN A 128 -8.27 -10.56 5.16
C GLN A 128 -8.32 -9.15 5.77
N GLY A 129 -8.38 -9.10 7.10
CA GLY A 129 -8.31 -7.87 7.88
C GLY A 129 -9.48 -6.91 7.61
N VAL A 130 -9.23 -5.63 7.90
CA VAL A 130 -10.21 -4.53 7.76
C VAL A 130 -10.51 -4.18 6.31
N ALA A 131 -9.62 -4.54 5.36
CA ALA A 131 -9.80 -4.32 3.93
C ALA A 131 -11.09 -4.98 3.37
N ARG A 132 -11.59 -6.05 4.01
CA ARG A 132 -12.87 -6.69 3.68
C ARG A 132 -14.07 -5.73 3.79
N GLU A 133 -13.97 -4.77 4.69
CA GLU A 133 -15.01 -3.77 4.94
C GLU A 133 -14.66 -2.41 4.32
N THR A 134 -13.40 -2.03 4.37
CA THR A 134 -12.94 -0.70 3.97
C THR A 134 -12.63 -0.58 2.48
N LYS A 135 -12.44 -1.69 1.75
CA LYS A 135 -11.98 -1.72 0.36
C LYS A 135 -10.69 -0.91 0.13
N SER A 136 -9.86 -0.80 1.17
CA SER A 136 -8.64 -0.01 1.17
C SER A 136 -7.45 -0.92 0.90
N LEU A 137 -6.79 -0.73 -0.25
CA LEU A 137 -5.59 -1.50 -0.62
C LEU A 137 -4.49 -1.41 0.44
N GLY A 138 -4.35 -0.24 1.05
CA GLY A 138 -3.29 0.09 1.99
C GLY A 138 -3.73 0.17 3.45
N ASN A 139 -4.97 -0.18 3.79
CA ASN A 139 -5.54 0.07 5.12
C ASN A 139 -5.33 1.53 5.60
N ILE A 140 -5.58 2.49 4.70
CA ILE A 140 -5.40 3.93 4.98
C ILE A 140 -6.26 4.33 6.19
N ARG A 141 -5.65 5.03 7.16
CA ARG A 141 -6.36 5.63 8.32
C ARG A 141 -7.44 6.63 7.89
N CYS A 142 -8.29 7.02 8.83
CA CYS A 142 -9.42 7.90 8.54
C CYS A 142 -9.00 9.20 7.84
N ILE A 143 -9.72 9.55 6.78
CA ILE A 143 -9.56 10.78 6.00
C ILE A 143 -10.91 11.51 5.91
N PRO A 144 -10.98 12.87 5.94
CA PRO A 144 -12.24 13.62 6.02
C PRO A 144 -13.23 13.39 4.88
N THR A 145 -12.75 13.01 3.69
CA THR A 145 -13.63 12.80 2.52
C THR A 145 -14.20 11.39 2.42
N ARG A 146 -13.89 10.52 3.39
CA ARG A 146 -14.39 9.14 3.45
C ARG A 146 -14.99 8.85 4.81
N PRO A 147 -15.99 7.96 4.90
CA PRO A 147 -16.44 7.45 6.18
C PRO A 147 -15.28 6.80 6.95
N CYS A 148 -15.33 6.90 8.27
CA CYS A 148 -14.34 6.33 9.18
C CYS A 148 -14.97 5.15 9.95
N THR A 149 -14.29 4.02 10.01
CA THR A 149 -14.68 2.85 10.82
C THR A 149 -13.54 2.45 11.77
N SER A 150 -13.83 1.80 12.88
CA SER A 150 -12.80 1.40 13.85
C SER A 150 -13.07 0.01 14.44
N PRO A 151 -13.11 -1.04 13.60
CA PRO A 151 -13.43 -2.40 14.05
C PRO A 151 -12.37 -2.99 15.00
N ASP A 152 -11.15 -2.46 14.97
CA ASP A 152 -10.01 -2.86 15.81
C ASP A 152 -9.55 -1.75 16.77
N GLY A 153 -10.29 -0.63 16.86
CA GLY A 153 -9.93 0.51 17.69
C GLY A 153 -8.95 1.51 17.08
N HIS A 154 -8.49 1.32 15.83
CA HIS A 154 -7.44 2.15 15.24
C HIS A 154 -7.88 3.12 14.13
N GLY A 155 -9.14 3.09 13.68
CA GLY A 155 -9.69 4.03 12.71
C GLY A 155 -9.17 3.88 11.27
N PHE A 156 -10.04 3.52 10.33
CA PHE A 156 -9.73 3.38 8.91
C PHE A 156 -10.75 4.08 8.02
N ALA A 157 -10.27 4.64 6.92
CA ALA A 157 -11.12 5.18 5.87
C ALA A 157 -11.81 4.06 5.08
N VAL A 158 -13.11 4.20 4.89
CA VAL A 158 -13.94 3.30 4.06
C VAL A 158 -14.03 3.87 2.65
N MET A 159 -13.50 3.14 1.68
CA MET A 159 -13.48 3.50 0.28
C MET A 159 -14.79 3.13 -0.40
N TYR A 160 -15.21 3.94 -1.38
CA TYR A 160 -16.47 3.68 -2.08
C TYR A 160 -16.40 2.39 -2.93
N SER A 161 -15.24 2.12 -3.52
CA SER A 161 -14.93 0.91 -4.28
C SER A 161 -13.44 0.54 -4.12
N TRP A 162 -13.04 -0.61 -4.66
CA TRP A 162 -11.63 -1.00 -4.71
C TRP A 162 -10.80 -0.01 -5.55
N GLU A 163 -11.34 0.45 -6.68
CA GLU A 163 -10.71 1.45 -7.54
C GLU A 163 -10.51 2.78 -6.81
N ASP A 164 -11.48 3.21 -6.00
CA ASP A 164 -11.32 4.37 -5.12
C ASP A 164 -10.20 4.14 -4.09
N GLY A 165 -10.12 2.95 -3.49
CA GLY A 165 -9.03 2.58 -2.59
C GLY A 165 -7.65 2.59 -3.26
N PHE A 166 -7.56 2.14 -4.53
CA PHE A 166 -6.33 2.22 -5.31
C PHE A 166 -5.92 3.68 -5.52
N LEU A 167 -6.87 4.52 -5.95
CA LEU A 167 -6.64 5.95 -6.14
C LEU A 167 -6.12 6.62 -4.86
N GLN A 168 -6.75 6.37 -3.71
CA GLN A 168 -6.30 6.96 -2.45
C GLN A 168 -4.89 6.52 -2.08
N TRP A 169 -4.53 5.25 -2.31
CA TRP A 169 -3.17 4.79 -2.06
C TRP A 169 -2.14 5.47 -2.98
N TYR A 170 -2.43 5.59 -4.28
CA TYR A 170 -1.53 6.30 -5.21
C TYR A 170 -1.38 7.78 -4.87
N LYS A 171 -2.49 8.45 -4.52
CA LYS A 171 -2.44 9.83 -4.02
C LYS A 171 -1.55 9.92 -2.80
N LEU A 172 -1.73 9.00 -1.86
CA LEU A 172 -0.96 8.99 -0.64
C LEU A 172 0.54 8.86 -0.91
N ILE A 173 0.95 7.80 -1.60
CA ILE A 173 2.37 7.54 -1.87
C ILE A 173 2.97 8.64 -2.75
N ARG A 174 2.31 9.01 -3.86
CA ARG A 174 2.89 9.98 -4.80
C ARG A 174 2.93 11.39 -4.24
N ASN A 175 1.87 11.82 -3.56
CA ASN A 175 1.70 13.22 -3.22
C ASN A 175 2.19 13.53 -1.81
N LEU A 176 2.09 12.62 -0.85
CA LEU A 176 2.67 12.83 0.48
C LEU A 176 4.12 12.33 0.55
N TYR A 177 4.34 11.02 0.42
CA TYR A 177 5.66 10.41 0.62
C TYR A 177 6.67 10.91 -0.41
N VAL A 178 6.36 10.85 -1.69
CA VAL A 178 7.29 11.32 -2.72
C VAL A 178 7.34 12.84 -2.79
N ALA A 179 6.21 13.51 -3.05
CA ALA A 179 6.24 14.94 -3.39
C ALA A 179 6.56 15.83 -2.18
N GLN A 180 5.97 15.58 -1.00
CA GLN A 180 6.22 16.43 0.18
C GLN A 180 7.47 16.00 0.92
N TRP A 181 7.72 14.70 1.06
CA TRP A 181 8.78 14.18 1.93
C TRP A 181 10.03 13.71 1.21
N GLY A 182 9.98 13.53 -0.12
CA GLY A 182 11.12 13.06 -0.88
C GLY A 182 11.46 11.58 -0.65
N LEU A 183 10.54 10.79 -0.09
CA LEU A 183 10.71 9.36 0.16
C LEU A 183 10.30 8.62 -1.12
N VAL A 184 11.26 8.01 -1.79
CA VAL A 184 11.11 7.45 -3.14
C VAL A 184 11.34 5.94 -3.20
N THR A 185 11.97 5.33 -2.19
CA THR A 185 12.16 3.88 -2.11
C THR A 185 11.32 3.27 -0.99
N ILE A 186 11.09 1.96 -1.08
CA ILE A 186 10.32 1.23 -0.05
C ILE A 186 11.00 1.28 1.33
N GLU A 187 12.34 1.27 1.39
CA GLU A 187 13.11 1.37 2.64
C GLU A 187 12.94 2.73 3.31
N GLN A 188 12.63 3.77 2.53
CA GLN A 188 12.31 5.10 3.04
C GLN A 188 10.84 5.20 3.46
N ILE A 189 9.94 4.57 2.71
CA ILE A 189 8.48 4.69 2.88
C ILE A 189 7.98 3.82 4.04
N ILE A 190 8.37 2.55 4.11
CA ILE A 190 7.81 1.55 5.03
C ILE A 190 7.98 1.93 6.51
N PRO A 191 9.16 2.39 6.99
CA PRO A 191 9.32 2.84 8.38
C PRO A 191 8.38 3.99 8.79
N LYS A 192 7.88 4.76 7.80
CA LYS A 192 6.88 5.80 8.03
C LYS A 192 5.44 5.32 7.82
N TYR A 193 5.23 4.28 7.04
CA TYR A 193 3.91 3.74 6.70
C TYR A 193 3.39 2.76 7.76
N ALA A 194 4.29 1.94 8.29
CA ALA A 194 4.03 0.89 9.28
C ALA A 194 5.20 0.85 10.29
N PRO A 195 5.31 1.84 11.18
CA PRO A 195 6.46 1.97 12.09
C PRO A 195 6.48 0.85 13.15
N ALA A 196 7.67 0.52 13.65
CA ALA A 196 7.85 -0.44 14.74
C ALA A 196 7.18 -0.01 16.06
N ALA A 197 6.97 1.30 16.25
CA ALA A 197 6.22 1.84 17.39
C ALA A 197 4.76 1.34 17.46
N ASP A 198 4.20 0.93 16.32
CA ASP A 198 2.87 0.31 16.20
C ASP A 198 2.94 -1.23 16.21
N HIS A 199 4.06 -1.80 16.70
CA HIS A 199 4.36 -3.23 16.72
C HIS A 199 4.45 -3.89 15.33
N ASN A 200 4.84 -3.12 14.30
CA ASN A 200 5.18 -3.70 13.00
C ASN A 200 6.65 -4.14 12.96
N ASP A 201 6.98 -5.08 12.07
CA ASP A 201 8.35 -5.41 11.70
C ASP A 201 8.68 -4.77 10.34
N GLU A 202 9.32 -3.60 10.38
CA GLU A 202 9.66 -2.82 9.19
C GLU A 202 10.54 -3.60 8.23
N GLN A 203 11.50 -4.37 8.75
CA GLN A 203 12.45 -5.12 7.93
C GLN A 203 11.77 -6.31 7.25
N ALA A 204 10.88 -7.01 7.96
CA ALA A 204 10.08 -8.08 7.38
C ALA A 204 9.09 -7.57 6.33
N TYR A 205 8.49 -6.38 6.54
CA TYR A 205 7.64 -5.74 5.54
C TYR A 205 8.46 -5.43 4.28
N ILE A 206 9.60 -4.74 4.42
CA ILE A 206 10.49 -4.42 3.28
C ILE A 206 10.81 -5.68 2.49
N GLN A 207 11.28 -6.74 3.15
CA GLN A 207 11.63 -8.00 2.50
C GLN A 207 10.43 -8.66 1.79
N ALA A 208 9.24 -8.63 2.39
CA ALA A 208 8.04 -9.17 1.76
C ALA A 208 7.66 -8.40 0.49
N VAL A 209 7.78 -7.07 0.49
CA VAL A 209 7.52 -6.22 -0.68
C VAL A 209 8.57 -6.45 -1.76
N GLU A 210 9.85 -6.45 -1.42
CA GLU A 210 10.95 -6.75 -2.36
C GLU A 210 10.73 -8.10 -3.03
N HIS A 211 10.45 -9.14 -2.23
CA HIS A 211 10.23 -10.49 -2.74
C HIS A 211 9.05 -10.56 -3.71
N ALA A 212 7.92 -9.93 -3.38
CA ALA A 212 6.75 -9.88 -4.25
C ALA A 212 7.06 -9.13 -5.57
N VAL A 213 7.75 -8.00 -5.47
CA VAL A 213 8.15 -7.19 -6.63
C VAL A 213 9.05 -7.97 -7.59
N ASP A 214 10.10 -8.61 -7.08
CA ASP A 214 11.04 -9.39 -7.89
C ASP A 214 10.35 -10.58 -8.55
N THR A 215 9.51 -11.28 -7.79
CA THR A 215 8.71 -12.41 -8.27
C THR A 215 7.83 -12.04 -9.46
N TRP A 216 7.08 -10.94 -9.33
CA TRP A 216 6.14 -10.51 -10.35
C TRP A 216 6.81 -9.88 -11.56
N ARG A 217 7.93 -9.19 -11.37
CA ARG A 217 8.79 -8.73 -12.49
C ARG A 217 9.38 -9.90 -13.27
N ALA A 218 9.65 -11.03 -12.62
CA ALA A 218 10.03 -12.27 -13.27
C ALA A 218 8.84 -13.01 -13.94
N GLY A 219 7.62 -12.48 -13.86
CA GLY A 219 6.41 -13.06 -14.46
C GLY A 219 5.88 -14.30 -13.72
N SER A 220 6.36 -14.55 -12.50
CA SER A 220 5.94 -15.70 -11.68
C SER A 220 4.81 -15.30 -10.73
N ILE A 221 3.87 -16.21 -10.48
CA ILE A 221 2.83 -16.05 -9.47
C ILE A 221 2.98 -17.23 -8.52
N TYR A 222 3.33 -16.97 -7.26
CA TYR A 222 3.21 -17.97 -6.21
C TYR A 222 1.82 -17.91 -5.62
N VAL A 223 1.24 -19.06 -5.32
CA VAL A 223 -0.03 -19.20 -4.61
C VAL A 223 0.26 -20.19 -3.49
N THR A 224 0.05 -19.76 -2.26
CA THR A 224 0.19 -20.59 -1.05
C THR A 224 -1.10 -21.29 -0.73
#